data_AF-A0AAU9PQI1-F1
#
_entry.id   AF-A0AAU9PQI1-F1
#
_cell.length_a   1.000
_cell.length_b   1.000
_cell.length_c   1.000
_cell.angle_alpha   90.00
_cell.angle_beta   90.00
_cell.angle_gamma   90.00
#
_symmetry.space_group_name_H-M   'P 1'
#
loop_
_entity.id
_entity.type
_entity.pdbx_description
1 polymer ?
#
loop_
_entity_poly.entity_id
_entity_poly.type
_entity_poly.pdbx_seq_one_letter_code
_entity_poly.pdbx_strand_id
1 'polypeptide(L)'
;MGRFGSVDGFWLWSLSGMGDFSVSSSRSFIDLKSLPLSPSMTNWCKLVPIKVNVFAWCLALDKLLTRKNLANRSLDVSSIQCPRCDFDIENRDHLFFQLSSF
;
A
#
# COMPACT_ATOMS: atom_id res chain seq x y z
N MET A 1 10.14 -16.65 5.52
CA MET A 1 11.23 -16.02 6.31
C MET A 1 12.56 -16.31 5.65
N GLY A 2 13.44 -15.31 5.48
CA GLY A 2 14.84 -15.55 5.13
C GLY A 2 15.46 -16.52 6.15
N ARG A 3 16.04 -17.61 5.68
CA ARG A 3 16.59 -18.65 6.54
C ARG A 3 18.01 -18.26 6.94
N PHE A 4 18.32 -18.27 8.22
CA PHE A 4 19.71 -18.27 8.65
C PHE A 4 20.22 -19.71 8.59
N GLY A 5 21.31 -19.94 7.88
CA GLY A 5 22.07 -21.19 7.96
C GLY A 5 23.05 -21.10 9.13
N SER A 6 23.25 -22.19 9.87
CA SER A 6 24.31 -22.28 10.87
C SER A 6 25.44 -23.13 10.30
N VAL A 7 26.64 -22.55 10.18
CA VAL A 7 27.87 -23.26 9.85
C VAL A 7 28.88 -22.88 10.92
N ASP A 8 29.44 -23.88 11.62
CA ASP A 8 30.45 -23.71 12.66
C ASP A 8 30.14 -22.66 13.74
N GLY A 9 28.85 -22.52 14.09
CA GLY A 9 28.38 -21.59 15.13
C GLY A 9 28.13 -20.16 14.65
N PHE A 10 28.35 -19.87 13.36
CA PHE A 10 28.06 -18.57 12.75
C PHE A 10 26.71 -18.56 12.04
N TRP A 11 25.95 -17.48 12.21
CA TRP A 11 24.70 -17.25 11.49
C TRP A 11 25.00 -16.67 10.11
N LEU A 12 24.76 -17.45 9.05
CA LEU A 12 24.93 -17.03 7.66
C LEU A 12 23.59 -16.68 7.03
N TRP A 13 23.58 -15.55 6.33
CA TRP A 13 22.43 -15.08 5.55
C TRP A 13 22.34 -15.80 4.21
N SER A 14 21.27 -16.59 4.01
CA SER A 14 21.11 -17.41 2.79
C SER A 14 20.57 -16.66 1.56
N LEU A 15 20.14 -15.40 1.71
CA LEU A 15 19.59 -14.62 0.57
C LEU A 15 20.67 -13.82 -0.18
N SER A 16 21.89 -13.78 0.35
CA SER A 16 23.06 -13.22 -0.33
C SER A 16 24.08 -14.34 -0.50
N GLY A 17 24.65 -14.51 -1.70
CA GLY A 17 25.64 -15.56 -1.98
C GLY A 17 26.94 -15.42 -1.16
N MET A 18 27.13 -14.31 -0.46
CA MET A 18 28.29 -14.03 0.40
C MET A 18 28.06 -14.36 1.88
N GLY A 19 26.87 -14.83 2.28
CA GLY A 19 26.58 -15.16 3.68
C GLY A 19 26.34 -13.94 4.58
N ASP A 20 26.55 -12.71 4.08
CA ASP A 20 26.30 -11.48 4.81
C ASP A 20 24.86 -10.99 4.70
N PHE A 21 24.34 -10.44 5.79
CA PHE A 21 23.06 -9.77 5.79
C PHE A 21 23.13 -8.45 5.01
N SER A 22 22.16 -8.25 4.12
CA SER A 22 21.95 -6.96 3.47
C SER A 22 20.46 -6.64 3.38
N VAL A 23 20.13 -5.39 3.71
CA VAL A 23 18.78 -4.84 3.56
C VAL A 23 18.32 -4.93 2.11
N SER A 24 19.21 -4.74 1.12
CA SER A 24 18.86 -4.83 -0.29
C SER A 24 18.43 -6.25 -0.68
N SER A 25 19.22 -7.26 -0.34
CA SER A 25 18.90 -8.68 -0.62
C SER A 25 17.60 -9.13 0.04
N SER A 26 17.40 -8.71 1.29
CA SER A 26 16.18 -8.99 2.06
C SER A 26 14.97 -8.35 1.41
N ARG A 27 15.10 -7.08 1.01
CA ARG A 27 14.03 -6.32 0.39
C ARG A 27 13.64 -6.91 -0.96
N SER A 28 14.61 -7.21 -1.83
CA SER A 28 14.36 -7.84 -3.13
C SER A 28 13.66 -9.19 -3.00
N PHE A 29 14.04 -10.00 -2.01
CA PHE A 29 13.38 -11.29 -1.76
C PHE A 29 11.93 -11.12 -1.29
N ILE A 30 11.67 -10.17 -0.38
CA ILE A 30 10.31 -9.84 0.05
C ILE A 30 9.50 -9.35 -1.14
N ASP A 31 10.04 -8.42 -1.92
CA ASP A 31 9.35 -7.83 -3.08
C ASP A 31 8.97 -8.91 -4.10
N LEU A 32 9.88 -9.85 -4.42
CA LEU A 32 9.61 -11.00 -5.30
C LEU A 32 8.45 -11.89 -4.83
N LYS A 33 8.25 -12.01 -3.51
CA LYS A 33 7.24 -12.90 -2.91
C LYS A 33 5.93 -12.21 -2.56
N SER A 34 5.96 -10.90 -2.32
CA SER A 34 4.85 -10.14 -1.75
C SER A 34 4.21 -9.16 -2.71
N LEU A 35 4.96 -8.65 -3.69
CA LEU A 35 4.39 -7.78 -4.70
C LEU A 35 3.69 -8.67 -5.73
N PRO A 36 2.41 -8.43 -6.05
CA PRO A 36 1.85 -9.00 -7.25
C PRO A 36 2.74 -8.59 -8.42
N LEU A 37 2.87 -9.44 -9.45
CA LEU A 37 3.48 -9.11 -10.75
C LEU A 37 2.61 -8.07 -11.48
N SER A 38 2.28 -6.98 -10.80
CA SER A 38 1.45 -5.91 -11.27
C SER A 38 2.30 -5.07 -12.22
N PRO A 39 1.86 -4.85 -13.46
CA PRO A 39 2.57 -3.99 -14.40
C PRO A 39 2.53 -2.51 -13.98
N SER A 40 1.74 -2.13 -12.98
CA SER A 40 1.67 -0.76 -12.49
C SER A 40 2.80 -0.47 -11.49
N MET A 41 4.02 -0.28 -12.02
CA MET A 41 5.03 0.47 -11.28
C MET A 41 4.42 1.81 -10.84
N THR A 42 4.53 2.11 -9.54
CA THR A 42 4.11 3.41 -9.02
C THR A 42 5.04 4.48 -9.59
N ASN A 43 4.60 5.17 -10.62
CA ASN A 43 5.35 6.25 -11.25
C ASN A 43 5.11 7.55 -10.48
N TRP A 44 6.14 7.99 -9.75
CA TRP A 44 6.10 9.26 -9.04
C TRP A 44 6.29 10.43 -10.01
N CYS A 45 5.31 11.33 -10.07
CA CYS A 45 5.43 12.54 -10.87
C CYS A 45 6.37 13.53 -10.19
N LYS A 46 7.50 13.86 -10.83
CA LYS A 46 8.51 14.78 -10.26
C LYS A 46 8.06 16.24 -10.22
N LEU A 47 6.97 16.58 -10.94
CA LEU A 47 6.45 17.94 -11.06
C LEU A 47 5.51 18.34 -9.92
N VAL A 48 5.04 17.37 -9.12
CA VAL A 48 4.10 17.62 -8.02
C VAL A 48 4.76 17.36 -6.66
N PRO A 49 4.31 18.05 -5.59
CA PRO A 49 4.74 17.73 -4.25
C PRO A 49 4.48 16.27 -3.89
N ILE A 50 5.35 15.68 -3.06
CA ILE A 50 5.25 14.28 -2.62
C ILE A 50 3.87 13.92 -2.06
N LYS A 51 3.19 14.86 -1.38
CA LYS A 51 1.85 14.65 -0.82
C LYS A 51 0.80 14.37 -1.90
N VAL A 52 0.87 15.07 -3.04
CA VAL A 52 -0.06 14.86 -4.18
C VAL A 52 0.14 13.48 -4.79
N ASN A 53 1.41 13.13 -4.95
CA ASN A 53 1.85 11.82 -5.40
C ASN A 53 1.32 10.69 -4.49
N VAL A 54 1.50 10.82 -3.16
CA VAL A 54 1.00 9.83 -2.19
C VAL A 54 -0.53 9.76 -2.21
N PHE A 55 -1.20 10.90 -2.33
CA PHE A 55 -2.65 10.95 -2.46
C PHE A 55 -3.13 10.19 -3.70
N ALA A 56 -2.54 10.45 -4.87
CA ALA A 56 -2.88 9.77 -6.12
C ALA A 56 -2.63 8.26 -6.04
N TRP A 57 -1.53 7.84 -5.42
CA TRP A 57 -1.24 6.43 -5.18
C TRP A 57 -2.28 5.76 -4.27
N CYS A 58 -2.65 6.41 -3.16
CA CYS A 58 -3.72 5.92 -2.28
C CYS A 58 -5.08 5.86 -3.00
N LEU A 59 -5.40 6.85 -3.84
CA LEU A 59 -6.61 6.88 -4.66
C LEU A 59 -6.65 5.71 -5.64
N ALA A 60 -5.55 5.47 -6.37
CA ALA A 60 -5.44 4.39 -7.34
C ALA A 60 -5.62 2.99 -6.70
N LEU A 61 -5.08 2.80 -5.49
CA LEU A 61 -5.17 1.54 -4.74
C LEU A 61 -6.47 1.36 -3.94
N ASP A 62 -7.40 2.30 -4.00
CA ASP A 62 -8.59 2.36 -3.13
C ASP A 62 -8.25 2.28 -1.63
N LYS A 63 -7.22 3.04 -1.22
CA LYS A 63 -6.71 3.06 0.16
C LYS A 63 -6.91 4.40 0.88
N LEU A 64 -7.65 5.32 0.28
CA LEU A 64 -8.07 6.56 0.94
C LEU A 64 -8.87 6.26 2.21
N LEU A 65 -8.82 7.19 3.17
CA LEU A 65 -9.52 7.09 4.46
C LEU A 65 -11.01 7.43 4.32
N THR A 66 -11.68 6.85 3.33
CA THR A 66 -13.13 6.96 3.17
C THR A 66 -13.85 6.16 4.23
N ARG A 67 -15.09 6.53 4.59
CA ARG A 67 -15.89 5.77 5.57
C ARG A 67 -16.02 4.29 5.19
N LYS A 68 -16.23 3.99 3.91
CA LYS A 68 -16.23 2.61 3.38
C LYS A 68 -14.92 1.88 3.71
N ASN A 69 -13.78 2.51 3.49
CA ASN A 69 -12.47 1.89 3.74
C ASN A 69 -12.14 1.79 5.23
N LEU A 70 -12.62 2.70 6.06
CA LEU A 70 -12.50 2.60 7.52
C LEU A 70 -13.33 1.43 8.05
N ALA A 71 -14.57 1.27 7.60
CA ALA A 71 -15.42 0.13 7.96
C ALA A 71 -14.80 -1.20 7.52
N ASN A 72 -14.21 -1.27 6.32
CA ASN A 72 -13.49 -2.45 5.83
C ASN A 72 -12.24 -2.81 6.67
N ARG A 73 -11.71 -1.85 7.44
CA ARG A 73 -10.59 -2.06 8.37
C ARG A 73 -11.06 -2.37 9.79
N SER A 74 -12.36 -2.64 9.97
CA SER A 74 -12.98 -2.89 11.27
C SER A 74 -12.82 -1.72 12.25
N LEU A 75 -12.67 -0.50 11.74
CA LEU A 75 -12.72 0.69 12.56
C LEU A 75 -14.19 1.06 12.82
N ASP A 76 -14.47 1.52 14.03
CA ASP A 76 -15.81 1.93 14.40
C ASP A 76 -16.20 3.21 13.65
N VAL A 77 -17.26 3.10 12.87
CA VAL A 77 -17.78 4.16 12.02
C VAL A 77 -19.30 4.13 12.13
N SER A 78 -19.88 5.22 12.61
CA SER A 78 -21.33 5.33 12.86
C SER A 78 -22.20 5.14 11.62
N SER A 79 -21.74 5.59 10.45
CA SER A 79 -22.37 5.36 9.15
C SER A 79 -21.32 5.42 8.03
N ILE A 80 -21.51 4.59 7.00
CA ILE A 80 -20.67 4.62 5.78
C ILE A 80 -21.16 5.65 4.76
N GLN A 81 -22.25 6.35 5.04
CA GLN A 81 -22.79 7.40 4.17
C GLN A 81 -21.83 8.59 4.09
N CYS A 82 -21.84 9.23 2.94
CA CYS A 82 -21.08 10.43 2.66
C CYS A 82 -21.64 11.58 3.49
N PRO A 83 -20.85 12.19 4.39
CA PRO A 83 -21.31 13.29 5.23
C PRO A 83 -21.60 14.58 4.45
N ARG A 84 -21.29 14.60 3.14
CA ARG A 84 -21.52 15.75 2.26
C ARG A 84 -22.91 15.73 1.61
N CYS A 85 -23.31 14.59 1.06
CA CYS A 85 -24.59 14.45 0.37
C CYS A 85 -25.65 13.69 1.20
N ASP A 86 -25.23 13.05 2.29
CA ASP A 86 -26.07 12.27 3.22
C ASP A 86 -26.90 11.14 2.59
N PHE A 87 -26.54 10.75 1.36
CA PHE A 87 -27.32 9.81 0.55
C PHE A 87 -26.47 8.62 0.08
N ASP A 88 -25.37 8.90 -0.63
CA ASP A 88 -24.48 7.87 -1.18
C ASP A 88 -23.43 7.40 -0.16
N ILE A 89 -22.83 6.23 -0.42
CA ILE A 89 -21.70 5.73 0.38
C ILE A 89 -20.46 6.58 0.12
N GLU A 90 -19.77 6.99 1.19
CA GLU A 90 -18.47 7.66 1.07
C GLU A 90 -17.41 6.67 0.54
N ASN A 91 -17.14 6.75 -0.76
CA ASN A 91 -16.12 5.95 -1.45
C ASN A 91 -15.36 6.83 -2.46
N ARG A 92 -14.25 6.32 -3.02
CA ARG A 92 -13.41 7.11 -3.92
C ARG A 92 -14.13 7.56 -5.19
N ASP A 93 -15.04 6.75 -5.72
CA ASP A 93 -15.74 7.05 -6.96
C ASP A 93 -16.76 8.17 -6.72
N HIS A 94 -17.50 8.07 -5.63
CA HIS A 94 -18.42 9.12 -5.18
C HIS A 94 -17.68 10.45 -4.91
N LEU A 95 -16.48 10.42 -4.31
CA LEU A 95 -15.74 11.63 -3.97
C LEU A 95 -15.00 12.28 -5.17
N PHE A 96 -14.58 11.52 -6.18
CA PHE A 96 -13.65 12.00 -7.21
C PHE A 96 -14.06 11.72 -8.67
N PHE A 97 -14.99 10.81 -8.93
CA PHE A 97 -15.33 10.37 -10.29
C PHE A 97 -16.82 10.46 -10.63
N GLN A 98 -17.69 10.73 -9.66
CA GLN A 98 -19.13 10.89 -9.85
C GLN A 98 -19.55 12.36 -9.74
N LEU A 99 -20.58 12.72 -10.49
CA LEU A 99 -21.20 14.06 -10.50
C LEU A 99 -22.50 14.09 -9.66
N SER A 100 -22.61 13.29 -8.59
CA SER A 100 -23.73 13.44 -7.65
C SER A 100 -23.46 14.62 -6.70
N SER A 101 -23.87 15.80 -7.18
CA SER A 101 -24.21 17.03 -6.47
C SER A 101 -23.38 17.40 -5.24
N PHE A 102 -22.45 18.35 -5.44
CA PHE A 102 -22.12 19.32 -4.41
C PHE A 102 -23.35 20.14 -4.01
#